data_AF-A0A355C692-F1
#
_entry.id   AF-A0A355C692-F1
#
_cell.length_a   1.000
_cell.length_b   1.000
_cell.length_c   1.000
_cell.angle_alpha   90.00
_cell.angle_beta   90.00
_cell.angle_gamma   90.00
#
_symmetry.space_group_name_H-M   'P 1'
#
loop_
_entity.id
_entity.type
_entity.pdbx_description
1 polymer ?
#
loop_
_entity_poly.entity_id
_entity_poly.type
_entity_poly.pdbx_seq_one_letter_code
_entity_poly.pdbx_strand_id
1 'polypeptide(L)'
;TKLFDNIEAANMNFVRVWGGGIYENEEFYRQADKRGILVWQDFIFGCVPYPSDDRFLANVKDEVIYNLKRLRNRASLAFWCGNNEVEEGLQHWGWDKQYPADIYNVWLEGYDKTFRELIPGLVNEFDGTRSYIHGSPYDSNWGNPETFASSDVHDWGLWYGHLPFEGMAGRLPRFASEFGFQSFPEMKTIRSFSPENEWSLESEVMKVHQKASTGNSLIKKYMDMYYHEPR
;
A
#
# COMPACT_ATOMS: atom_id res chain seq x y z
N THR A 1 8.58 11.67 -16.81
CA THR A 1 9.95 11.12 -16.67
C THR A 1 10.57 11.41 -15.31
N LYS A 2 10.47 12.64 -14.77
CA LYS A 2 11.08 13.04 -13.48
C LYS A 2 10.95 12.03 -12.32
N LEU A 3 9.79 11.40 -12.17
CA LEU A 3 9.59 10.34 -11.16
C LEU A 3 10.60 9.20 -11.32
N PHE A 4 10.76 8.68 -12.53
CA PHE A 4 11.71 7.60 -12.82
C PHE A 4 13.17 8.06 -12.73
N ASP A 5 13.45 9.32 -13.05
CA ASP A 5 14.78 9.88 -12.88
C ASP A 5 15.16 9.89 -11.37
N ASN A 6 14.19 10.18 -10.48
CA ASN A 6 14.39 10.10 -9.03
C ASN A 6 14.55 8.66 -8.53
N ILE A 7 13.78 7.71 -9.07
CA ILE A 7 13.87 6.27 -8.75
C ILE A 7 15.28 5.75 -9.07
N GLU A 8 15.80 6.05 -10.26
CA GLU A 8 17.16 5.65 -10.66
C GLU A 8 18.23 6.34 -9.81
N ALA A 9 18.09 7.64 -9.56
CA ALA A 9 19.04 8.39 -8.73
C ALA A 9 19.12 7.86 -7.29
N ALA A 10 18.04 7.24 -6.79
CA ALA A 10 17.98 6.58 -5.49
C ALA A 10 18.40 5.09 -5.54
N ASN A 11 18.93 4.62 -6.68
CA ASN A 11 19.35 3.23 -6.91
C ASN A 11 18.24 2.18 -6.70
N MET A 12 16.97 2.58 -6.84
CA MET A 12 15.85 1.66 -6.78
C MET A 12 15.79 0.81 -8.05
N ASN A 13 15.34 -0.43 -7.92
CA ASN A 13 15.14 -1.36 -9.04
C ASN A 13 13.71 -1.90 -9.11
N PHE A 14 12.82 -1.39 -8.25
CA PHE A 14 11.49 -1.92 -8.04
C PHE A 14 10.52 -0.81 -7.60
N VAL A 15 9.30 -0.83 -8.09
CA VAL A 15 8.21 0.07 -7.67
C VAL A 15 6.92 -0.73 -7.53
N ARG A 16 6.17 -0.48 -6.46
CA ARG A 16 4.82 -1.04 -6.27
C ARG A 16 3.78 0.00 -6.68
N VAL A 17 2.91 -0.36 -7.61
CA VAL A 17 1.71 0.41 -7.95
C VAL A 17 0.61 -0.04 -6.99
N TRP A 18 0.43 0.73 -5.91
CA TRP A 18 -0.42 0.41 -4.76
C TRP A 18 -1.93 0.44 -5.08
N GLY A 19 -2.67 -0.52 -4.52
CA GLY A 19 -4.05 -0.86 -4.90
C GLY A 19 -5.15 0.16 -4.65
N GLY A 20 -4.98 1.21 -3.85
CA GLY A 20 -5.98 2.30 -3.80
C GLY A 20 -5.66 3.48 -4.74
N GLY A 21 -4.70 3.30 -5.66
CA GLY A 21 -4.37 4.25 -6.72
C GLY A 21 -5.16 3.99 -8.01
N ILE A 22 -4.44 3.97 -9.14
CA ILE A 22 -4.96 3.58 -10.45
C ILE A 22 -3.99 2.62 -11.11
N TYR A 23 -4.46 1.85 -12.10
CA TYR A 23 -3.51 1.30 -13.08
C TYR A 23 -2.91 2.47 -13.84
N GLU A 24 -1.60 2.54 -13.85
CA GLU A 24 -0.90 3.69 -14.42
C GLU A 24 -1.08 3.77 -15.95
N ASN A 25 -0.66 4.91 -16.50
CA ASN A 25 -0.70 5.11 -17.96
C ASN A 25 0.43 4.35 -18.69
N GLU A 26 0.32 4.24 -20.02
CA GLU A 26 1.32 3.55 -20.85
C GLU A 26 2.73 4.13 -20.73
N GLU A 27 2.84 5.44 -20.47
CA GLU A 27 4.13 6.11 -20.32
C GLU A 27 4.86 5.65 -19.05
N PHE A 28 4.16 5.44 -17.94
CA PHE A 28 4.73 4.89 -16.72
C PHE A 28 5.42 3.55 -16.98
N TYR A 29 4.70 2.58 -17.55
CA TYR A 29 5.27 1.26 -17.81
C TYR A 29 6.36 1.31 -18.87
N ARG A 30 6.25 2.19 -19.88
CA ARG A 30 7.33 2.39 -20.85
C ARG A 30 8.61 2.94 -20.20
N GLN A 31 8.49 3.83 -19.22
CA GLN A 31 9.65 4.33 -18.48
C GLN A 31 10.27 3.24 -17.60
N ALA A 32 9.44 2.39 -16.97
CA ALA A 32 9.87 1.24 -16.20
C ALA A 32 10.62 0.21 -17.07
N ASP A 33 10.03 -0.17 -18.20
CA ASP A 33 10.62 -1.07 -19.21
C ASP A 33 12.01 -0.54 -19.65
N LYS A 34 12.08 0.74 -20.02
CA LYS A 34 13.31 1.35 -20.55
C LYS A 34 14.46 1.35 -19.53
N ARG A 35 14.15 1.42 -18.24
CA ARG A 35 15.13 1.59 -17.15
C ARG A 35 15.40 0.31 -16.38
N GLY A 36 14.69 -0.77 -16.70
CA GLY A 36 14.80 -2.01 -15.93
C GLY A 36 14.31 -1.88 -14.49
N ILE A 37 13.32 -1.02 -14.25
CA ILE A 37 12.65 -0.91 -12.95
C ILE A 37 11.49 -1.90 -12.95
N LEU A 38 11.53 -2.89 -12.06
CA LEU A 38 10.46 -3.87 -11.91
C LEU A 38 9.20 -3.22 -11.32
N VAL A 39 8.03 -3.72 -11.73
CA VAL A 39 6.72 -3.24 -11.26
C VAL A 39 5.98 -4.39 -10.58
N TRP A 40 5.69 -4.22 -9.30
CA TRP A 40 4.64 -4.96 -8.60
C TRP A 40 3.32 -4.24 -8.85
N GLN A 41 2.36 -4.94 -9.47
CA GLN A 41 1.08 -4.36 -9.82
C GLN A 41 -0.02 -4.93 -8.93
N ASP A 42 -0.58 -4.09 -8.05
CA ASP A 42 -1.85 -4.41 -7.39
C ASP A 42 -3.00 -4.25 -8.39
N PHE A 43 -4.05 -5.06 -8.27
CA PHE A 43 -5.37 -4.65 -8.75
C PHE A 43 -5.92 -3.54 -7.84
N ILE A 44 -6.86 -2.75 -8.33
CA ILE A 44 -7.25 -1.48 -7.67
C ILE A 44 -8.26 -1.70 -6.54
N PHE A 45 -7.78 -2.40 -5.50
CA PHE A 45 -8.45 -2.68 -4.25
C PHE A 45 -7.54 -2.38 -3.07
N GLY A 46 -8.04 -1.72 -2.02
CA GLY A 46 -7.24 -1.41 -0.84
C GLY A 46 -8.02 -1.09 0.43
N CYS A 47 -7.56 -1.64 1.56
CA CYS A 47 -7.91 -1.29 2.94
C CYS A 47 -9.39 -1.43 3.35
N VAL A 48 -10.26 -2.01 2.53
CA VAL A 48 -11.68 -2.22 2.86
C VAL A 48 -12.19 -3.53 2.25
N PRO A 49 -13.22 -4.17 2.83
CA PRO A 49 -13.92 -5.25 2.16
C PRO A 49 -14.75 -4.67 1.01
N TYR A 50 -14.86 -5.43 -0.08
CA TYR A 50 -15.61 -5.04 -1.27
C TYR A 50 -16.87 -5.89 -1.43
N PRO A 51 -17.90 -5.37 -2.13
CA PRO A 51 -19.03 -6.20 -2.58
C PRO A 51 -18.55 -7.40 -3.40
N SER A 52 -19.38 -8.43 -3.49
CA SER A 52 -19.09 -9.63 -4.27
C SER A 52 -20.35 -10.24 -4.90
N ASP A 53 -21.34 -9.41 -5.17
CA ASP A 53 -22.51 -9.82 -5.94
C ASP A 53 -22.15 -9.95 -7.44
N ASP A 54 -22.97 -10.68 -8.20
CA ASP A 54 -22.70 -11.01 -9.59
C ASP A 54 -22.45 -9.77 -10.47
N ARG A 55 -23.14 -8.66 -10.20
CA ARG A 55 -22.96 -7.42 -10.96
C ARG A 55 -21.61 -6.80 -10.66
N PHE A 56 -21.21 -6.75 -9.39
CA PHE A 56 -19.88 -6.25 -9.01
C PHE A 56 -18.77 -7.13 -9.61
N LEU A 57 -18.86 -8.45 -9.47
CA LEU A 57 -17.85 -9.39 -9.97
C LEU A 57 -17.76 -9.37 -11.50
N ALA A 58 -18.87 -9.19 -12.22
CA ALA A 58 -18.84 -8.99 -13.67
C ALA A 58 -18.07 -7.72 -14.05
N ASN A 59 -18.27 -6.62 -13.32
CA ASN A 59 -17.53 -5.38 -13.56
C ASN A 59 -16.03 -5.52 -13.24
N VAL A 60 -15.69 -6.18 -12.12
CA VAL A 60 -14.29 -6.49 -11.77
C VAL A 60 -13.64 -7.34 -12.86
N LYS A 61 -14.34 -8.37 -13.36
CA LYS A 61 -13.85 -9.22 -14.45
C LYS A 61 -13.49 -8.41 -15.69
N ASP A 62 -14.35 -7.50 -16.12
CA ASP A 62 -14.11 -6.67 -17.31
C ASP A 62 -12.88 -5.76 -17.11
N GLU A 63 -12.75 -5.13 -15.94
CA GLU A 63 -11.60 -4.29 -15.59
C GLU A 63 -10.28 -5.09 -15.56
N VAL A 64 -10.29 -6.25 -14.90
CA VAL A 64 -9.13 -7.13 -14.75
C VAL A 64 -8.67 -7.63 -16.11
N ILE A 65 -9.59 -8.13 -16.95
CA ILE A 65 -9.26 -8.60 -18.30
C ILE A 65 -8.67 -7.49 -19.15
N TYR A 66 -9.24 -6.29 -19.09
CA TYR A 66 -8.74 -5.14 -19.83
C TYR A 66 -7.28 -4.82 -19.45
N ASN A 67 -6.99 -4.70 -18.15
CA ASN A 67 -5.65 -4.33 -17.69
C ASN A 67 -4.63 -5.47 -17.84
N LEU A 68 -5.03 -6.73 -17.68
CA LEU A 68 -4.17 -7.88 -18.00
C LEU A 68 -3.72 -7.84 -19.46
N LYS A 69 -4.66 -7.68 -20.40
CA LYS A 69 -4.33 -7.60 -21.83
C LYS A 69 -3.44 -6.42 -22.16
N ARG A 70 -3.68 -5.28 -21.52
CA ARG A 70 -2.90 -4.04 -21.71
C ARG A 70 -1.47 -4.16 -21.19
N LEU A 71 -1.27 -4.80 -20.04
CA LEU A 71 0.00 -4.75 -19.30
C LEU A 71 0.87 -6.01 -19.42
N ARG A 72 0.32 -7.17 -19.80
CA ARG A 72 1.07 -8.45 -19.85
C ARG A 72 2.32 -8.47 -20.73
N ASN A 73 2.44 -7.52 -21.68
CA ASN A 73 3.61 -7.40 -22.56
C ASN A 73 4.73 -6.48 -22.00
N ARG A 74 4.58 -5.95 -20.78
CA ARG A 74 5.57 -5.09 -20.13
C ARG A 74 6.70 -5.94 -19.54
N ALA A 75 7.93 -5.69 -20.00
CA ALA A 75 9.11 -6.38 -19.49
C ALA A 75 9.35 -6.03 -18.00
N SER A 76 8.99 -4.82 -17.60
CA SER A 76 9.08 -4.36 -16.21
C SER A 76 8.09 -5.04 -15.27
N LEU A 77 6.93 -5.50 -15.77
CA LEU A 77 5.91 -6.07 -14.90
C LEU A 77 6.40 -7.39 -14.30
N ALA A 78 6.53 -7.45 -12.98
CA ALA A 78 7.11 -8.59 -12.27
C ALA A 78 6.06 -9.64 -11.91
N PHE A 79 4.99 -9.22 -11.22
CA PHE A 79 3.89 -10.07 -10.80
C PHE A 79 2.64 -9.25 -10.47
N TRP A 80 1.53 -9.95 -10.25
CA TRP A 80 0.24 -9.37 -9.89
C TRP A 80 -0.12 -9.60 -8.42
N CYS A 81 -0.70 -8.61 -7.77
CA CYS A 81 -1.20 -8.69 -6.40
C CYS A 81 -2.69 -8.34 -6.36
N GLY A 82 -3.49 -9.11 -5.64
CA GLY A 82 -4.94 -8.95 -5.61
C GLY A 82 -5.42 -7.64 -4.99
N ASN A 83 -4.82 -7.21 -3.88
CA ASN A 83 -5.24 -6.03 -3.13
C ASN A 83 -4.18 -5.56 -2.12
N ASN A 84 -4.37 -4.37 -1.59
CA ASN A 84 -3.68 -3.88 -0.40
C ASN A 84 -4.48 -4.13 0.89
N GLU A 85 -3.93 -4.87 1.86
CA GLU A 85 -4.39 -4.97 3.25
C GLU A 85 -5.87 -5.32 3.46
N VAL A 86 -6.57 -5.90 2.49
CA VAL A 86 -8.01 -6.22 2.68
C VAL A 86 -8.15 -7.36 3.69
N GLU A 87 -7.32 -8.39 3.61
CA GLU A 87 -7.33 -9.49 4.58
C GLU A 87 -6.73 -9.10 5.92
N GLU A 88 -5.65 -8.31 5.92
CA GLU A 88 -5.12 -7.67 7.13
C GLU A 88 -6.25 -6.92 7.88
N GLY A 89 -7.06 -6.14 7.16
CA GLY A 89 -8.20 -5.46 7.74
C GLY A 89 -9.28 -6.39 8.27
N LEU A 90 -9.66 -7.41 7.49
CA LEU A 90 -10.64 -8.42 7.90
C LEU A 90 -10.20 -9.14 9.18
N GLN A 91 -8.95 -9.59 9.25
CA GLN A 91 -8.44 -10.43 10.34
C GLN A 91 -8.02 -9.62 11.59
N HIS A 92 -7.55 -8.38 11.42
CA HIS A 92 -6.80 -7.69 12.49
C HIS A 92 -7.34 -6.32 12.88
N TRP A 93 -8.25 -5.69 12.13
CA TRP A 93 -8.76 -4.34 12.47
C TRP A 93 -10.05 -4.38 13.32
N GLY A 94 -10.44 -5.57 13.79
CA GLY A 94 -11.52 -5.78 14.76
C GLY A 94 -12.92 -5.59 14.18
N TRP A 95 -13.09 -5.76 12.86
CA TRP A 95 -14.39 -5.65 12.19
C TRP A 95 -15.34 -6.77 12.57
N ASP A 96 -14.83 -7.95 12.94
CA ASP A 96 -15.58 -9.07 13.51
C ASP A 96 -16.42 -8.67 14.74
N LYS A 97 -15.95 -7.67 15.51
CA LYS A 97 -16.63 -7.15 16.70
C LYS A 97 -17.47 -5.91 16.42
N GLN A 98 -17.20 -5.19 15.33
CA GLN A 98 -17.87 -3.94 14.99
C GLN A 98 -19.13 -4.16 14.15
N TYR A 99 -19.20 -5.26 13.40
CA TYR A 99 -20.28 -5.55 12.46
C TYR A 99 -21.03 -6.84 12.80
N PRO A 100 -22.31 -6.96 12.39
CA PRO A 100 -23.06 -8.21 12.50
C PRO A 100 -22.34 -9.39 11.83
N ALA A 101 -22.44 -10.57 12.44
CA ALA A 101 -21.72 -11.76 11.99
C ALA A 101 -22.10 -12.21 10.57
N ASP A 102 -23.37 -12.03 10.17
CA ASP A 102 -23.84 -12.30 8.81
C ASP A 102 -23.19 -11.37 7.77
N ILE A 103 -23.03 -10.09 8.09
CA ILE A 103 -22.32 -9.13 7.22
C ILE A 103 -20.84 -9.48 7.13
N TYR A 104 -20.19 -9.75 8.26
CA TYR A 104 -18.77 -10.10 8.30
C TYR A 104 -18.47 -11.39 7.52
N ASN A 105 -19.32 -12.42 7.64
CA ASN A 105 -19.17 -13.66 6.88
C ASN A 105 -19.30 -13.44 5.37
N VAL A 106 -20.22 -12.56 4.94
CA VAL A 106 -20.34 -12.18 3.52
C VAL A 106 -19.06 -11.53 3.00
N TRP A 107 -18.36 -10.73 3.81
CA TRP A 107 -17.07 -10.14 3.41
C TRP A 107 -15.96 -11.18 3.30
N LEU A 108 -15.89 -12.16 4.20
CA LEU A 108 -14.93 -13.27 4.10
C LEU A 108 -15.16 -14.09 2.84
N GLU A 109 -16.42 -14.48 2.56
CA GLU A 109 -16.77 -15.19 1.32
C GLU A 109 -16.48 -14.34 0.08
N GLY A 110 -16.75 -13.04 0.14
CA GLY A 110 -16.50 -12.10 -0.96
C GLY A 110 -15.01 -11.91 -1.25
N TYR A 111 -14.17 -11.95 -0.22
CA TYR A 111 -12.71 -11.93 -0.35
C TYR A 111 -12.23 -13.15 -1.14
N ASP A 112 -12.68 -14.35 -0.77
CA ASP A 112 -12.27 -15.58 -1.47
C ASP A 112 -12.74 -15.58 -2.93
N LYS A 113 -14.02 -15.25 -3.19
CA LYS A 113 -14.58 -15.14 -4.55
C LYS A 113 -13.77 -14.20 -5.44
N THR A 114 -13.35 -13.06 -4.91
CA THR A 114 -12.67 -12.02 -5.69
C THR A 114 -11.18 -12.34 -5.85
N PHE A 115 -10.49 -12.54 -4.72
CA PHE A 115 -9.03 -12.53 -4.68
C PHE A 115 -8.40 -13.92 -4.68
N ARG A 116 -9.15 -14.98 -4.34
CA ARG A 116 -8.66 -16.38 -4.38
C ARG A 116 -9.21 -17.18 -5.54
N GLU A 117 -10.33 -16.75 -6.14
CA GLU A 117 -10.97 -17.45 -7.26
C GLU A 117 -10.95 -16.64 -8.56
N LEU A 118 -11.68 -15.52 -8.64
CA LEU A 118 -11.89 -14.78 -9.88
C LEU A 118 -10.59 -14.23 -10.47
N ILE A 119 -9.91 -13.36 -9.74
CA ILE A 119 -8.69 -12.67 -10.23
C ILE A 119 -7.57 -13.67 -10.57
N PRO A 120 -7.16 -14.62 -9.71
CA PRO A 120 -6.12 -15.58 -10.07
C PRO A 120 -6.49 -16.43 -11.29
N GLY A 121 -7.76 -16.80 -11.44
CA GLY A 121 -8.26 -17.49 -12.63
C GLY A 121 -8.05 -16.67 -13.90
N LEU A 122 -8.35 -15.37 -13.84
CA LEU A 122 -8.14 -14.44 -14.96
C LEU A 122 -6.65 -14.19 -15.24
N VAL A 123 -5.81 -14.06 -14.22
CA VAL A 123 -4.35 -13.92 -14.39
C VAL A 123 -3.78 -15.14 -15.11
N ASN A 124 -4.20 -16.35 -14.69
CA ASN A 124 -3.79 -17.59 -15.32
C ASN A 124 -4.26 -17.70 -16.79
N GLU A 125 -5.49 -17.26 -17.09
CA GLU A 125 -6.04 -17.30 -18.45
C GLU A 125 -5.41 -16.25 -19.39
N PHE A 126 -5.22 -15.01 -18.92
CA PHE A 126 -4.88 -13.87 -19.77
C PHE A 126 -3.41 -13.44 -19.72
N ASP A 127 -2.65 -13.73 -18.67
CA ASP A 127 -1.19 -13.52 -18.64
C ASP A 127 -0.46 -14.87 -18.69
N GLY A 128 -0.83 -15.80 -17.81
CA GLY A 128 -0.37 -17.20 -17.81
C GLY A 128 1.12 -17.42 -17.54
N THR A 129 1.92 -16.35 -17.44
CA THR A 129 3.38 -16.43 -17.27
C THR A 129 3.89 -15.82 -15.97
N ARG A 130 3.10 -14.96 -15.33
CA ARG A 130 3.47 -14.26 -14.09
C ARG A 130 2.74 -14.85 -12.89
N SER A 131 3.41 -14.79 -11.75
CA SER A 131 2.84 -15.16 -10.45
C SER A 131 1.76 -14.18 -10.02
N TYR A 132 0.89 -14.67 -9.13
CA TYR A 132 -0.15 -13.91 -8.46
C TYR A 132 -0.12 -14.18 -6.97
N ILE A 133 -0.28 -13.14 -6.15
CA ILE A 133 -0.56 -13.25 -4.72
C ILE A 133 -1.92 -12.59 -4.44
N HIS A 134 -2.72 -13.14 -3.52
CA HIS A 134 -4.10 -12.69 -3.34
C HIS A 134 -4.23 -11.37 -2.57
N GLY A 135 -3.21 -10.97 -1.82
CA GLY A 135 -3.17 -9.71 -1.08
C GLY A 135 -1.76 -9.43 -0.57
N SER A 136 -1.56 -8.23 -0.04
CA SER A 136 -0.29 -7.77 0.55
C SER A 136 -0.58 -6.95 1.82
N PRO A 137 -0.09 -7.39 2.99
CA PRO A 137 0.47 -8.72 3.27
C PRO A 137 -0.64 -9.77 3.26
N TYR A 138 -0.30 -11.06 3.17
CA TYR A 138 -1.31 -12.12 3.19
C TYR A 138 -1.23 -13.11 4.36
N ASP A 139 -0.05 -13.37 4.94
CA ASP A 139 0.08 -14.25 6.13
C ASP A 139 0.80 -13.57 7.30
N SER A 140 1.57 -12.51 7.03
CA SER A 140 2.32 -11.77 8.03
C SER A 140 1.53 -10.57 8.58
N ASN A 141 1.70 -10.29 9.87
CA ASN A 141 1.06 -9.16 10.53
C ASN A 141 2.06 -8.47 11.47
N TRP A 142 2.16 -7.14 11.42
CA TRP A 142 3.13 -6.39 12.23
C TRP A 142 2.87 -6.48 13.75
N GLY A 143 1.64 -6.76 14.17
CA GLY A 143 1.30 -7.06 15.56
C GLY A 143 1.82 -8.43 16.04
N ASN A 144 2.19 -9.33 15.12
CA ASN A 144 2.73 -10.66 15.42
C ASN A 144 4.04 -10.93 14.67
N PRO A 145 5.20 -10.54 15.22
CA PRO A 145 6.51 -10.75 14.59
C PRO A 145 6.85 -12.21 14.25
N GLU A 146 6.22 -13.20 14.90
CA GLU A 146 6.47 -14.61 14.60
C GLU A 146 6.01 -15.00 13.19
N THR A 147 5.05 -14.27 12.61
CA THR A 147 4.55 -14.53 11.24
C THR A 147 5.35 -13.81 10.16
N PHE A 148 6.40 -13.05 10.50
CA PHE A 148 7.23 -12.31 9.52
C PHE A 148 7.95 -13.20 8.53
N ALA A 149 8.06 -14.50 8.84
CA ALA A 149 8.66 -15.50 7.98
C ALA A 149 7.71 -16.05 6.88
N SER A 150 6.41 -15.76 6.98
CA SER A 150 5.35 -16.40 6.20
C SER A 150 5.10 -15.75 4.84
N SER A 151 5.10 -14.41 4.76
CA SER A 151 4.89 -13.65 3.51
C SER A 151 5.72 -12.36 3.49
N ASP A 152 5.35 -11.44 2.60
CA ASP A 152 5.73 -10.03 2.70
C ASP A 152 5.06 -9.37 3.93
N VAL A 153 5.62 -8.26 4.40
CA VAL A 153 5.21 -7.58 5.64
C VAL A 153 5.03 -6.10 5.43
N HIS A 154 3.91 -5.58 5.93
CA HIS A 154 3.69 -4.15 6.16
C HIS A 154 4.05 -3.84 7.61
N ASP A 155 5.32 -3.53 7.88
CA ASP A 155 5.78 -3.29 9.25
C ASP A 155 5.51 -1.86 9.70
N TRP A 156 4.25 -1.65 10.08
CA TRP A 156 3.76 -0.40 10.66
C TRP A 156 4.10 -0.21 12.14
N GLY A 157 4.95 -1.08 12.71
CA GLY A 157 5.41 -0.99 14.09
C GLY A 157 6.13 0.32 14.40
N LEU A 158 6.91 0.85 13.46
CA LEU A 158 7.58 2.15 13.60
C LEU A 158 6.57 3.29 13.82
N TRP A 159 5.70 3.53 12.84
CA TRP A 159 4.81 4.67 12.88
C TRP A 159 3.57 4.41 13.74
N TYR A 160 2.71 3.46 13.37
CA TYR A 160 1.48 3.20 14.11
C TYR A 160 1.71 2.47 15.44
N GLY A 161 2.73 1.60 15.50
CA GLY A 161 3.13 0.91 16.74
C GLY A 161 4.00 1.75 17.69
N HIS A 162 4.40 2.96 17.28
CA HIS A 162 5.24 3.88 18.08
C HIS A 162 6.60 3.29 18.49
N LEU A 163 7.14 2.32 17.75
CA LEU A 163 8.46 1.74 18.03
C LEU A 163 9.58 2.74 17.69
N PRO A 164 10.64 2.87 18.51
CA PRO A 164 11.82 3.62 18.12
C PRO A 164 12.44 3.05 16.83
N PHE A 165 13.27 3.83 16.11
CA PHE A 165 13.88 3.36 14.87
C PHE A 165 14.73 2.11 15.09
N GLU A 166 15.43 2.03 16.22
CA GLU A 166 16.21 0.86 16.64
C GLU A 166 15.33 -0.36 16.90
N GLY A 167 14.05 -0.15 17.24
CA GLY A 167 13.07 -1.22 17.42
C GLY A 167 12.79 -2.00 16.13
N MET A 168 13.07 -1.41 14.97
CA MET A 168 12.95 -2.09 13.68
C MET A 168 14.10 -3.08 13.43
N ALA A 169 15.27 -2.90 14.06
CA ALA A 169 16.43 -3.77 13.82
C ALA A 169 16.20 -5.24 14.20
N GLY A 170 15.30 -5.51 15.15
CA GLY A 170 14.91 -6.85 15.57
C GLY A 170 13.73 -7.45 14.79
N ARG A 171 13.14 -6.68 13.85
CA ARG A 171 11.92 -7.04 13.13
C ARG A 171 12.27 -7.30 11.67
N LEU A 172 12.60 -8.55 11.37
CA LEU A 172 13.22 -8.93 10.10
C LEU A 172 12.24 -9.68 9.19
N PRO A 173 11.51 -8.99 8.30
CA PRO A 173 10.61 -9.63 7.35
C PRO A 173 11.37 -10.37 6.25
N ARG A 174 10.74 -11.36 5.61
CA ARG A 174 11.28 -11.96 4.37
C ARG A 174 11.32 -10.96 3.23
N PHE A 175 10.31 -10.11 3.17
CA PHE A 175 10.20 -8.99 2.24
C PHE A 175 9.42 -7.86 2.91
N ALA A 176 10.01 -6.68 3.05
CA ALA A 176 9.31 -5.50 3.56
C ALA A 176 8.60 -4.81 2.39
N SER A 177 7.30 -5.08 2.21
CA SER A 177 6.48 -4.48 1.15
C SER A 177 5.95 -3.10 1.55
N GLU A 178 5.79 -2.84 2.85
CA GLU A 178 5.58 -1.49 3.40
C GLU A 178 6.28 -1.32 4.75
N PHE A 179 6.82 -0.13 4.96
CA PHE A 179 7.14 0.48 6.26
C PHE A 179 7.36 1.97 5.99
N GLY A 180 7.22 2.82 7.00
CA GLY A 180 7.40 4.24 6.75
C GLY A 180 7.33 5.11 8.00
N PHE A 181 7.68 6.37 7.79
CA PHE A 181 7.62 7.44 8.78
C PHE A 181 7.27 8.75 8.06
N GLN A 182 6.39 9.56 8.64
CA GLN A 182 5.96 10.81 8.00
C GLN A 182 6.96 11.95 8.20
N SER A 183 7.00 12.86 7.23
CA SER A 183 7.67 14.16 7.36
C SER A 183 6.83 15.25 6.72
N PHE A 184 7.04 16.49 7.15
CA PHE A 184 6.51 17.64 6.43
C PHE A 184 7.26 17.81 5.11
N PRO A 185 6.59 18.31 4.05
CA PRO A 185 7.31 18.77 2.88
C PRO A 185 8.15 20.00 3.22
N GLU A 186 9.15 20.31 2.39
CA GLU A 186 9.98 21.50 2.58
C GLU A 186 9.20 22.82 2.47
N MET A 187 9.79 23.90 3.00
CA MET A 187 9.13 25.20 3.15
C MET A 187 8.56 25.79 1.86
N LYS A 188 9.14 25.52 0.69
CA LYS A 188 8.59 26.04 -0.58
C LYS A 188 7.20 25.48 -0.88
N THR A 189 6.95 24.22 -0.51
CA THR A 189 5.64 23.57 -0.64
C THR A 189 4.71 24.05 0.45
N ILE A 190 5.19 24.21 1.70
CA ILE A 190 4.37 24.76 2.79
C ILE A 190 3.85 26.16 2.43
N ARG A 191 4.71 27.03 1.91
CA ARG A 191 4.35 28.38 1.45
C ARG A 191 3.29 28.40 0.35
N SER A 192 3.10 27.31 -0.40
CA SER A 192 2.09 27.27 -1.47
C SER A 192 0.68 26.97 -0.94
N PHE A 193 0.53 26.49 0.30
CA PHE A 193 -0.79 26.15 0.87
C PHE A 193 -1.08 26.76 2.24
N SER A 194 -0.07 27.33 2.92
CA SER A 194 -0.21 27.87 4.28
C SER A 194 0.47 29.24 4.43
N PRO A 195 -0.22 30.27 4.96
CA PRO A 195 0.39 31.55 5.27
C PRO A 195 1.31 31.46 6.51
N GLU A 196 2.26 32.37 6.63
CA GLU A 196 3.33 32.31 7.64
C GLU A 196 2.84 32.28 9.10
N ASN A 197 1.73 32.95 9.40
CA ASN A 197 1.11 32.94 10.73
C ASN A 197 0.47 31.59 11.11
N GLU A 198 0.33 30.66 10.15
CA GLU A 198 -0.22 29.31 10.34
C GLU A 198 0.88 28.24 10.34
N TRP A 199 2.17 28.60 10.36
CA TRP A 199 3.29 27.64 10.40
C TRP A 199 3.53 27.08 11.81
N SER A 200 2.48 26.48 12.37
CA SER A 200 2.51 25.72 13.60
C SER A 200 1.97 24.32 13.35
N LEU A 201 2.57 23.31 13.98
CA LEU A 201 2.11 21.91 13.93
C LEU A 201 0.64 21.75 14.35
N GLU A 202 0.16 22.68 15.19
CA GLU A 202 -1.18 22.66 15.79
C GLU A 202 -2.18 23.58 15.09
N SER A 203 -1.74 24.35 14.09
CA SER A 203 -2.62 25.24 13.31
C SER A 203 -3.72 24.47 12.58
N GLU A 204 -4.83 25.12 12.31
CA GLU A 204 -5.93 24.52 11.56
C GLU A 204 -5.48 24.16 10.14
N VAL A 205 -4.73 25.04 9.49
CA VAL A 205 -4.22 24.80 8.13
C VAL A 205 -3.31 23.57 8.09
N MET A 206 -2.37 23.41 9.03
CA MET A 206 -1.51 22.22 9.05
C MET A 206 -2.27 20.95 9.42
N LYS A 207 -3.26 21.03 10.33
CA LYS A 207 -4.12 19.88 10.68
C LYS A 207 -4.96 19.41 9.50
N VAL A 208 -5.52 20.32 8.70
CA VAL A 208 -6.27 19.95 7.50
C VAL A 208 -5.40 19.22 6.48
N HIS A 209 -4.11 19.53 6.40
CA HIS A 209 -3.16 18.87 5.50
C HIS A 209 -2.51 17.60 6.09
N GLN A 210 -2.85 17.23 7.33
CA GLN A 210 -2.47 15.97 7.96
C GLN A 210 -3.65 14.98 7.90
N LYS A 211 -3.42 13.78 7.36
CA LYS A 211 -4.48 12.77 7.11
C LYS A 211 -4.30 11.46 7.88
N ALA A 212 -3.15 11.23 8.51
CA ALA A 212 -2.97 10.08 9.38
C ALA A 212 -3.64 10.29 10.74
N SER A 213 -4.07 9.19 11.35
CA SER A 213 -4.75 9.16 12.65
C SER A 213 -3.88 9.63 13.82
N THR A 214 -2.56 9.46 13.75
CA THR A 214 -1.58 9.93 14.76
C THR A 214 -1.05 11.32 14.41
N GLY A 215 -0.54 11.48 13.18
CA GLY A 215 -0.23 12.76 12.55
C GLY A 215 0.96 13.52 13.14
N ASN A 216 0.84 14.86 13.24
CA ASN A 216 1.94 15.78 13.50
C ASN A 216 2.59 15.60 14.88
N SER A 217 1.81 15.26 15.91
CA SER A 217 2.29 15.06 17.27
C SER A 217 3.29 13.91 17.37
N LEU A 218 3.13 12.88 16.53
CA LEU A 218 4.04 11.75 16.49
C LEU A 218 5.38 12.13 15.85
N ILE A 219 5.38 13.02 14.85
CA ILE A 219 6.63 13.60 14.32
C ILE A 219 7.39 14.33 15.43
N LYS A 220 6.71 15.17 16.21
CA LYS A 220 7.31 15.87 17.36
C LYS A 220 7.87 14.90 18.39
N LYS A 221 7.12 13.86 18.74
CA LYS A 221 7.57 12.82 19.69
C LYS A 221 8.88 12.18 19.25
N TYR A 222 9.00 11.79 17.98
CA TYR A 222 10.25 11.19 17.48
C TYR A 222 11.37 12.22 17.38
N MET A 223 11.07 13.45 16.95
CA MET A 223 12.07 14.52 16.94
C MET A 223 12.68 14.70 18.35
N ASP A 224 11.86 14.70 19.40
CA ASP A 224 12.32 14.85 20.79
C ASP A 224 13.16 13.68 21.30
N MET A 225 13.07 12.51 20.67
CA MET A 225 13.89 11.35 21.01
C MET A 225 15.31 11.44 20.43
N TYR A 226 15.47 12.05 19.25
CA TYR A 226 16.72 11.97 18.48
C TYR A 226 17.37 13.33 18.18
N TYR A 227 16.65 14.43 18.34
CA TYR A 227 17.09 15.77 17.97
C TYR A 227 16.80 16.77 19.08
N HIS A 228 17.56 17.86 19.09
CA HIS A 228 17.21 19.03 19.89
C HIS A 228 16.08 19.81 19.21
N GLU A 229 15.30 20.53 20.00
CA GLU A 229 14.29 21.43 19.47
C GLU A 229 14.93 22.46 18.51
N PRO A 230 14.40 22.61 17.28
CA PRO A 230 14.91 23.58 16.32
C PRO A 230 14.89 25.01 16.89
N ARG A 231 15.93 25.79 16.59
CA ARG A 231 16.04 27.21 16.98
C ARG A 231 15.57 28.13 15.87
#